data_AF-A0A962J2B5-F1
#
_entry.id   AF-A0A962J2B5-F1
#
_cell.length_a   1.000
_cell.length_b   1.000
_cell.length_c   1.000
_cell.angle_alpha   90.00
_cell.angle_beta   90.00
_cell.angle_gamma   90.00
#
_symmetry.space_group_name_H-M   'P 1'
#
loop_
_entity.id
_entity.type
_entity.pdbx_description
1 polymer ?
#
loop_
_entity_poly.entity_id
_entity_poly.type
_entity_poly.pdbx_seq_one_letter_code
_entity_poly.pdbx_strand_id
1 'polypeptide(L)'
;QEIVDTAKRTGAQVRGPIPLPTNTERYTVLISPHVNKDARDQYEIRTHKRLLDIVEPTEKTVDALMKLDLAAGVEVQISLG
;
A
#
# COMPACT_ATOMS: atom_id res chain seq x y z
N GLN A 1 -10.83 -2.97 2.44
CA GLN A 1 -11.70 -3.30 3.56
C GLN A 1 -11.54 -4.77 3.98
N GLU A 2 -11.42 -5.66 3.00
CA GLU A 2 -11.35 -7.12 3.18
C GLU A 2 -10.34 -7.63 4.23
N ILE A 3 -9.15 -7.02 4.32
CA ILE A 3 -8.14 -7.40 5.32
C ILE A 3 -8.63 -7.16 6.75
N VAL A 4 -9.25 -6.00 7.01
CA VAL A 4 -9.77 -5.63 8.33
C VAL A 4 -10.95 -6.51 8.72
N ASP A 5 -11.83 -6.79 7.76
CA ASP A 5 -13.03 -7.61 8.00
C ASP A 5 -12.66 -9.08 8.26
N THR A 6 -11.63 -9.58 7.58
CA THR A 6 -11.11 -10.94 7.78
C THR A 6 -10.45 -11.07 9.15
N ALA A 7 -9.61 -10.10 9.54
CA ALA A 7 -8.96 -10.12 10.85
C ALA A 7 -9.95 -9.95 12.03
N LYS A 8 -11.03 -9.18 11.85
CA LYS A 8 -12.13 -9.13 12.84
C LYS A 8 -12.89 -10.44 12.95
N ARG A 9 -13.11 -11.16 11.83
CA ARG A 9 -13.82 -12.45 11.81
C ARG A 9 -13.05 -13.55 12.56
N THR A 10 -11.71 -13.50 12.52
CA THR A 10 -10.85 -14.44 13.24
C THR A 10 -10.63 -14.08 14.72
N GLY A 11 -11.24 -12.99 15.19
CA GLY A 11 -11.21 -12.56 16.59
C GLY A 11 -9.95 -11.78 17.00
N ALA A 12 -9.12 -11.38 16.04
CA ALA A 12 -7.94 -10.56 16.34
C ALA A 12 -8.33 -9.09 16.55
N GLN A 13 -7.71 -8.42 17.52
CA GLN A 13 -7.90 -6.98 17.71
C GLN A 13 -7.06 -6.23 16.68
N VAL A 14 -7.74 -5.53 15.77
CA VAL A 14 -7.09 -4.75 14.72
C VAL A 14 -7.10 -3.27 15.07
N ARG A 15 -5.93 -2.65 15.12
CA ARG A 15 -5.83 -1.20 15.02
C ARG A 15 -5.93 -0.84 13.54
N GLY A 16 -6.97 -0.03 13.24
CA GLY A 16 -7.45 0.26 11.90
C GLY A 16 -6.35 0.76 10.95
N PRO A 17 -6.59 0.73 9.63
CA PRO A 17 -5.56 1.03 8.65
C PRO A 17 -5.10 2.48 8.82
N ILE A 18 -3.90 2.66 9.37
CA ILE A 18 -3.27 3.96 9.58
C ILE A 18 -2.69 4.39 8.23
N PRO A 19 -3.16 5.53 7.65
CA PRO A 19 -2.59 6.05 6.43
C PRO A 19 -1.20 6.62 6.74
N LEU A 20 -0.18 6.08 6.09
CA LEU A 20 1.15 6.66 6.13
C LEU A 20 1.26 7.76 5.06
N PRO A 21 2.19 8.73 5.23
CA PRO A 21 2.46 9.74 4.22
C PRO A 21 2.69 9.10 2.85
N THR A 22 2.01 9.65 1.84
CA THR A 22 2.14 9.18 0.47
C THR A 22 3.43 9.72 -0.12
N ASN A 23 4.32 8.82 -0.55
CA ASN A 23 5.50 9.23 -1.29
C ASN A 23 5.08 9.66 -2.68
N THR A 24 5.38 10.90 -3.04
CA THR A 24 5.06 11.50 -4.34
C THR A 24 6.36 11.82 -5.05
N GLU A 25 6.70 11.00 -6.03
CA GLU A 25 7.89 11.18 -6.86
C GLU A 25 7.47 11.92 -8.14
N ARG A 26 8.06 13.09 -8.39
CA ARG A 26 7.70 13.96 -9.52
C ARG A 26 8.84 13.98 -10.53
N TYR A 27 8.53 13.67 -11.79
CA TYR A 27 9.48 13.66 -12.88
C TYR A 27 9.08 14.72 -13.89
N THR A 28 10.05 15.50 -14.35
CA THR A 28 9.84 16.48 -15.41
C THR A 28 10.70 16.12 -16.60
N VAL A 29 10.08 15.88 -17.75
CA VAL A 29 10.74 15.44 -18.98
C VAL A 29 10.52 16.45 -20.09
N LEU A 30 11.52 16.66 -20.94
CA LEU A 30 11.35 17.45 -22.16
C LEU A 30 10.64 16.61 -23.21
N ILE A 31 9.57 17.15 -23.77
CA ILE A 31 8.77 16.48 -24.81
C ILE A 31 9.43 16.68 -26.18
N SER A 32 10.07 17.83 -26.38
CA SER A 32 10.69 18.18 -27.66
C SER A 32 12.00 17.41 -27.86
N PRO A 33 12.21 16.76 -29.03
CA PRO A 33 13.46 16.11 -29.34
C PRO A 33 14.62 17.10 -29.57
N HIS A 34 14.34 18.39 -29.82
CA HIS A 34 15.38 19.41 -30.04
C HIS A 34 14.98 20.80 -29.50
N VAL A 35 15.95 21.47 -28.85
CA VAL A 35 16.03 22.90 -28.46
C VAL A 35 14.92 23.49 -27.57
N ASN A 36 13.69 22.98 -27.60
CA ASN A 36 12.57 23.62 -26.93
C ASN A 36 12.53 23.28 -25.42
N LYS A 37 13.04 24.19 -24.57
CA LYS A 37 13.21 24.00 -23.12
C LYS A 37 11.93 24.22 -22.29
N ASP A 38 10.95 24.90 -22.88
CA ASP A 38 9.68 25.24 -22.24
C ASP A 38 8.63 24.14 -22.42
N ALA A 39 8.82 23.26 -23.40
CA ALA A 39 8.00 22.06 -23.59
C ALA A 39 8.37 20.98 -22.55
N ARG A 40 7.75 21.06 -21.36
CA ARG A 40 7.95 20.14 -20.24
C ARG A 40 6.66 19.40 -19.88
N ASP A 41 6.76 18.08 -19.79
CA ASP A 41 5.72 17.26 -19.15
C ASP A 41 6.08 16.96 -17.71
N GLN A 42 5.07 16.94 -16.85
CA GLN A 42 5.20 16.55 -15.45
C GLN A 42 4.46 15.25 -15.21
N TYR A 43 5.19 14.23 -14.82
CA TYR A 43 4.66 12.94 -14.40
C TYR A 43 4.84 12.78 -12.90
N GLU A 44 3.95 12.02 -12.26
CA GLU A 44 4.10 11.65 -10.86
C GLU A 44 3.84 10.16 -10.65
N ILE A 45 4.60 9.58 -9.74
CA ILE A 45 4.35 8.25 -9.19
C ILE A 45 3.98 8.46 -7.71
N ARG A 46 2.78 8.00 -7.33
CA ARG A 46 2.28 8.09 -5.97
C ARG A 46 2.23 6.71 -5.33
N THR A 47 3.04 6.52 -4.30
CA THR A 47 3.08 5.28 -3.52
C THR A 47 2.33 5.48 -2.22
N HIS A 48 1.13 4.92 -2.13
CA HIS A 48 0.29 4.96 -0.94
C HIS A 48 0.63 3.79 -0.01
N LYS A 49 1.04 4.11 1.22
CA LYS A 49 1.32 3.10 2.25
C LYS A 49 0.23 3.13 3.31
N ARG A 50 -0.26 1.95 3.72
CA ARG A 50 -1.22 1.79 4.81
C ARG A 50 -0.64 0.77 5.79
N LEU A 51 -0.61 1.12 7.06
CA LEU A 51 -0.16 0.23 8.13
C LEU A 51 -1.38 -0.34 8.83
N LEU A 52 -1.39 -1.66 9.05
CA LEU A 52 -2.39 -2.34 9.85
C LEU A 52 -1.65 -3.06 10.98
N ASP A 53 -2.08 -2.80 12.20
CA ASP A 53 -1.47 -3.38 13.40
C ASP A 53 -2.45 -4.36 14.05
N ILE A 54 -1.98 -5.58 14.31
CA ILE A 54 -2.76 -6.70 14.85
C ILE A 54 -2.26 -6.97 16.26
N VAL A 55 -3.09 -6.63 17.25
CA VAL A 55 -2.83 -6.92 18.66
C VAL A 55 -3.37 -8.33 18.93
N GLU A 56 -2.48 -9.23 19.36
CA GLU A 56 -2.72 -10.67 19.56
C GLU A 56 -2.97 -11.47 18.25
N PRO A 57 -1.90 -11.89 17.56
CA PRO A 57 -2.04 -12.76 16.40
C PRO A 57 -2.46 -14.17 16.80
N THR A 58 -3.62 -14.63 16.30
CA THR A 58 -3.96 -16.07 16.34
C THR A 58 -3.43 -16.77 15.08
N GLU A 59 -3.02 -18.03 15.19
CA GLU A 59 -2.51 -18.82 14.05
C GLU A 59 -3.50 -18.83 12.86
N LYS A 60 -4.80 -18.91 13.17
CA LYS A 60 -5.89 -18.83 12.18
C LYS A 60 -5.94 -17.49 11.44
N THR A 61 -5.52 -16.40 12.08
CA THR A 61 -5.49 -15.07 11.47
C THR A 61 -4.34 -14.93 10.48
N VAL A 62 -3.16 -15.47 10.81
CA VAL A 62 -1.98 -15.44 9.91
C VAL A 62 -2.26 -16.22 8.62
N ASP A 63 -2.82 -17.43 8.75
CA ASP A 63 -3.19 -18.28 7.61
C ASP A 63 -4.27 -17.65 6.74
N ALA A 64 -5.26 -16.97 7.35
CA ALA A 64 -6.32 -16.29 6.62
C ALA A 64 -5.82 -15.07 5.84
N LEU A 65 -4.80 -14.38 6.36
CA LEU A 65 -4.20 -13.21 5.72
C LEU A 65 -3.29 -13.61 4.54
N MET A 66 -2.56 -14.72 4.64
CA MET A 66 -1.74 -15.23 3.53
C MET A 66 -2.57 -15.81 2.38
N LYS A 67 -3.77 -16.32 2.67
CA LYS A 67 -4.69 -16.88 1.67
C LYS A 67 -5.62 -15.84 1.03
N LEU A 68 -5.53 -14.57 1.44
CA LEU A 68 -6.39 -13.54 0.89
C LEU A 68 -5.94 -13.20 -0.53
N ASP A 69 -6.85 -13.32 -1.50
CA ASP A 69 -6.62 -12.88 -2.87
C ASP A 69 -6.66 -11.35 -2.91
N LEU A 70 -5.51 -10.71 -2.77
CA LEU A 70 -5.38 -9.27 -2.95
C LEU A 70 -5.47 -8.91 -4.44
N ALA A 71 -6.05 -7.74 -4.72
CA ALA A 71 -6.10 -7.19 -6.08
C ALA A 71 -4.68 -7.02 -6.65
N ALA A 72 -4.53 -7.29 -7.95
CA ALA A 72 -3.25 -7.14 -8.65
C ALA A 72 -2.71 -5.71 -8.48
N GLY A 73 -1.43 -5.59 -8.07
CA GLY A 73 -0.75 -4.30 -7.85
C GLY A 73 -0.70 -3.83 -6.40
N VAL A 74 -1.17 -4.62 -5.43
CA VAL A 74 -0.96 -4.35 -4.00
C VAL A 74 0.15 -5.25 -3.47
N GLU A 75 1.24 -4.65 -2.99
CA GLU A 75 2.30 -5.36 -2.28
C GLU A 75 2.02 -5.35 -0.77
N VAL A 76 2.12 -6.52 -0.13
CA VAL A 76 1.91 -6.69 1.31
C VAL A 76 3.20 -7.15 1.95
N GLN A 77 3.67 -6.42 2.95
CA GLN A 77 4.81 -6.80 3.78
C GLN A 77 4.31 -7.11 5.19
N ILE A 78 4.62 -8.32 5.68
CA ILE A 78 4.31 -8.75 7.04
C ILE A 78 5.61 -8.77 7.83
N SER A 79 5.62 -8.10 8.99
CA SER A 79 6.73 -8.14 9.95
C SER A 79 6.18 -8.65 11.28
N LEU A 80 6.82 -9.69 11.82
CA LEU A 80 6.56 -10.21 13.17
C LEU A 80 7.62 -9.62 14.09
N GLY A 81 7.19 -8.91 15.13
CA GLY A 81 8.02 -8.37 16.21
C GLY A 81 7.83 -9.14 17.50
#